data_AF-A0A4S9TK15-F1
#
_entry.id   AF-A0A4S9TK15-F1
#
_cell.length_a   1.000
_cell.length_b   1.000
_cell.length_c   1.000
_cell.angle_alpha   90.00
_cell.angle_beta   90.00
_cell.angle_gamma   90.00
#
_symmetry.space_group_name_H-M   'P 1'
#
loop_
_entity.id
_entity.type
_entity.pdbx_description
1 polymer ?
#
loop_
_entity_poly.entity_id
_entity_poly.type
_entity_poly.pdbx_seq_one_letter_code
_entity_poly.pdbx_strand_id
1 'polypeptide(L)'
;MANENPVTPGSLLDMSLKAAARNWMDIVEDCFDSLDVIPAHLRVVLLSYLTTLGPSEGVDMAGLHALFPYPAEASSLDLSGLAGWGFTLKELRNWLHRSAKDSRDQLEKLQDQADDIADSWDQDASSDDSDSIRFSIPPSLDTDIQHLTKLSLAYPPSSISWTDLLSLSKNLHTITHLSLAHWPLPTRTPNSTSPYASLDRDFEEPALVLRMLAENTYCLRWLDLQACHAWLPALIHRSYVLPLSDSEDWTPQQQRPTGPNWNGSWRHLTYLNISQDPSSWFPTNTTILKTSSFRQKMAKIYFRIGVKHQQIIDDLRDYISTHPAQREFQINHCGSCHPSADLGDCWEECADCNAYLDMFVGLMARWLERETEARTVARGIIAARQGTGVRCAFDHGWQVRESYPVLNWV
;
A
#
# COMPACT_ATOMS: atom_id res chain seq x y z
N MET A 1 13.75 12.80 -8.12
CA MET A 1 12.83 13.95 -8.18
C MET A 1 11.98 13.88 -6.93
N ALA A 2 12.22 14.82 -6.03
CA ALA A 2 11.60 14.87 -4.71
C ALA A 2 10.08 14.98 -4.84
N ASN A 3 9.35 14.39 -3.89
CA ASN A 3 7.95 14.71 -3.63
C ASN A 3 7.90 16.19 -3.24
N GLU A 4 7.60 17.09 -4.18
CA GLU A 4 7.13 18.41 -3.83
C GLU A 4 5.62 18.27 -3.64
N ASN A 5 5.20 18.04 -2.39
CA ASN A 5 3.87 18.49 -2.01
C ASN A 5 3.91 20.02 -2.21
N PRO A 6 3.14 20.60 -3.14
CA PRO A 6 3.21 22.04 -3.43
C PRO A 6 2.75 22.89 -2.24
N VAL A 7 2.19 22.23 -1.22
CA VAL A 7 1.62 22.83 -0.03
C VAL A 7 2.60 22.71 1.13
N THR A 8 3.08 23.85 1.64
CA THR A 8 3.91 23.89 2.83
C THR A 8 3.06 23.71 4.09
N PRO A 9 3.41 22.78 5.00
CA PRO A 9 2.66 22.58 6.25
C PRO A 9 2.54 23.86 7.06
N GLY A 10 1.34 24.17 7.54
CA GLY A 10 1.05 25.40 8.29
C GLY A 10 0.89 26.67 7.44
N SER A 11 0.96 26.57 6.11
CA SER A 11 0.60 27.69 5.23
C SER A 11 -0.90 27.96 5.22
N LEU A 12 -1.30 29.15 4.77
CA LEU A 12 -2.72 29.48 4.57
C LEU A 12 -3.40 28.47 3.63
N LEU A 13 -2.68 28.02 2.59
CA LEU A 13 -3.19 27.06 1.63
C LEU A 13 -3.38 25.68 2.28
N ASP A 14 -2.42 25.20 3.08
CA ASP A 14 -2.55 23.99 3.89
C ASP A 14 -3.77 24.04 4.81
N MET A 15 -3.91 25.14 5.56
CA MET A 15 -5.03 25.34 6.48
C MET A 15 -6.37 25.40 5.73
N SER A 16 -6.42 26.04 4.56
CA SER A 16 -7.63 26.19 3.76
C SER A 16 -8.08 24.86 3.17
N LEU A 17 -7.16 24.05 2.62
CA LEU A 17 -7.50 22.73 2.09
C LEU A 17 -7.92 21.76 3.21
N LYS A 18 -7.30 21.84 4.40
CA LYS A 18 -7.73 21.07 5.57
C LYS A 18 -9.12 21.48 6.06
N ALA A 19 -9.43 22.78 6.05
CA ALA A 19 -10.76 23.28 6.39
C ALA A 19 -11.80 22.83 5.36
N ALA A 20 -11.44 22.88 4.07
CA ALA A 20 -12.30 22.40 2.98
C ALA A 20 -12.60 20.90 3.11
N ALA A 21 -11.60 20.08 3.43
CA ALA A 21 -11.79 18.66 3.64
C ALA A 21 -12.75 18.36 4.81
N ARG A 22 -12.68 19.12 5.91
CA ARG A 22 -13.57 18.95 7.07
C ARG A 22 -15.03 19.33 6.78
N ASN A 23 -15.23 20.34 5.93
CA ASN A 23 -16.54 20.84 5.54
C ASN A 23 -16.93 20.37 4.13
N TRP A 24 -16.50 19.16 3.74
CA TRP A 24 -16.66 18.65 2.38
C TRP A 24 -18.13 18.63 1.93
N MET A 25 -19.05 18.26 2.82
CA MET A 25 -20.49 18.19 2.51
C MET A 25 -21.04 19.56 2.09
N ASP A 26 -20.71 20.61 2.84
CA ASP A 26 -21.15 21.98 2.55
C ASP A 26 -20.57 22.46 1.20
N ILE A 27 -19.33 22.09 0.89
CA ILE A 27 -18.66 22.45 -0.37
C ILE A 27 -19.30 21.73 -1.57
N VAL A 28 -19.68 20.47 -1.41
CA VAL A 28 -20.36 19.71 -2.46
C VAL A 28 -21.76 20.26 -2.69
N GLU A 29 -22.48 20.71 -1.66
CA GLU A 29 -23.82 21.31 -1.82
C GLU A 29 -23.75 22.69 -2.50
N ASP A 30 -22.83 23.56 -2.07
CA ASP A 30 -22.81 24.97 -2.50
C ASP A 30 -21.93 25.23 -3.73
N CYS A 31 -20.88 24.43 -3.93
CA CYS A 31 -19.78 24.74 -4.86
C CYS A 31 -19.47 23.62 -5.85
N PHE A 32 -20.35 22.62 -6.01
CA PHE A 32 -20.14 21.45 -6.88
C PHE A 32 -19.59 21.81 -8.28
N ASP A 33 -20.23 22.78 -8.93
CA ASP A 33 -19.95 23.19 -10.30
C ASP A 33 -18.67 24.02 -10.45
N SER A 34 -18.03 24.43 -9.34
CA SER A 34 -16.83 25.28 -9.33
C SER A 34 -15.58 24.55 -8.81
N LEU A 35 -15.70 23.25 -8.50
CA LEU A 35 -14.57 22.45 -8.00
C LEU A 35 -13.49 22.22 -9.06
N ASP A 36 -13.85 22.21 -10.34
CA ASP A 36 -12.95 22.08 -11.49
C ASP A 36 -12.01 23.29 -11.66
N VAL A 37 -12.43 24.47 -11.19
CA VAL A 37 -11.63 25.72 -11.18
C VAL A 37 -10.38 25.58 -10.32
N ILE A 38 -10.39 24.71 -9.31
CA ILE A 38 -9.23 24.46 -8.46
C ILE A 38 -8.12 23.84 -9.33
N PRO A 39 -6.86 24.31 -9.26
CA PRO A 39 -5.76 23.69 -10.00
C PRO A 39 -5.61 22.19 -9.70
N ALA A 40 -5.39 21.37 -10.72
CA ALA A 40 -5.33 19.90 -10.60
C ALA A 40 -4.38 19.40 -9.49
N HIS A 41 -3.21 20.04 -9.33
CA HIS A 41 -2.26 19.69 -8.28
C HIS A 41 -2.79 19.96 -6.86
N LEU A 42 -3.65 20.96 -6.67
CA LEU A 42 -4.30 21.24 -5.39
C LEU A 42 -5.49 20.31 -5.16
N ARG A 43 -6.21 19.92 -6.22
CA ARG A 43 -7.28 18.91 -6.15
C ARG A 43 -6.76 17.56 -5.69
N VAL A 44 -5.57 17.18 -6.16
CA VAL A 44 -4.86 15.97 -5.69
C VAL A 44 -4.55 16.05 -4.20
N VAL A 45 -4.06 17.19 -3.70
CA VAL A 45 -3.76 17.38 -2.28
C VAL A 45 -5.03 17.42 -1.43
N LEU A 46 -6.09 18.06 -1.93
CA LEU A 46 -7.40 18.07 -1.29
C LEU A 46 -7.96 16.65 -1.14
N LEU A 47 -7.87 15.84 -2.21
CA LEU A 47 -8.25 14.44 -2.19
C LEU A 47 -7.52 13.67 -1.08
N SER A 48 -6.21 13.88 -0.92
CA SER A 48 -5.43 13.28 0.18
C SER A 48 -5.86 13.77 1.57
N TYR A 49 -6.30 15.03 1.73
CA TYR A 49 -6.86 15.47 3.03
C TYR A 49 -8.25 14.90 3.28
N LEU A 50 -9.05 14.64 2.25
CA LEU A 50 -10.36 14.01 2.39
C LEU A 50 -10.25 12.58 2.93
N THR A 51 -9.17 11.85 2.63
CA THR A 51 -8.96 10.50 3.19
C THR A 51 -8.73 10.49 4.70
N THR A 52 -8.30 11.61 5.29
CA THR A 52 -7.91 11.69 6.72
C THR A 52 -8.81 12.61 7.55
N LEU A 53 -9.30 13.69 6.97
CA LEU A 53 -10.09 14.73 7.63
C LEU A 53 -11.52 14.84 7.06
N GLY A 54 -11.83 14.08 6.01
CA GLY A 54 -13.13 14.09 5.35
C GLY A 54 -14.25 13.46 6.18
N PRO A 55 -15.48 13.46 5.65
CA PRO A 55 -16.64 12.88 6.31
C PRO A 55 -16.48 11.36 6.49
N SER A 56 -17.11 10.80 7.51
CA SER A 56 -17.05 9.36 7.80
C SER A 56 -17.64 8.48 6.69
N GLU A 57 -18.53 9.04 5.86
CA GLU A 57 -19.13 8.38 4.71
C GLU A 57 -18.22 8.42 3.47
N GLY A 58 -17.12 9.18 3.53
CA GLY A 58 -16.16 9.34 2.45
C GLY A 58 -16.66 10.25 1.33
N VAL A 59 -15.97 10.19 0.20
CA VAL A 59 -16.29 10.89 -1.04
C VAL A 59 -16.93 9.87 -1.97
N ASP A 60 -18.13 10.18 -2.45
CA ASP A 60 -18.85 9.35 -3.42
C ASP A 60 -18.29 9.54 -4.84
N MET A 61 -18.77 8.74 -5.81
CA MET A 61 -18.36 8.92 -7.20
C MET A 61 -18.68 10.32 -7.74
N ALA A 62 -19.78 10.93 -7.32
CA ALA A 62 -20.18 12.26 -7.80
C ALA A 62 -19.17 13.33 -7.36
N GLY A 63 -18.75 13.31 -6.09
CA GLY A 63 -17.70 14.17 -5.57
C GLY A 63 -16.34 13.92 -6.24
N LEU A 64 -15.99 12.66 -6.52
CA LEU A 64 -14.77 12.34 -7.27
C LEU A 64 -14.82 12.88 -8.71
N HIS A 65 -15.98 12.80 -9.36
CA HIS A 65 -16.21 13.38 -10.69
C HIS A 65 -16.15 14.90 -10.69
N ALA A 66 -16.67 15.56 -9.65
CA ALA A 66 -16.58 17.01 -9.53
C ALA A 66 -15.14 17.47 -9.29
N LEU A 67 -14.38 16.74 -8.47
CA LEU A 67 -12.96 16.99 -8.28
C LEU A 67 -12.15 16.65 -9.53
N PHE A 68 -12.49 15.62 -10.28
CA PHE A 68 -11.73 15.21 -11.45
C PHE A 68 -12.68 14.87 -12.60
N PRO A 69 -13.12 15.89 -13.36
CA PRO A 69 -13.93 15.67 -14.55
C PRO A 69 -13.22 14.74 -15.53
N TYR A 70 -11.88 14.88 -15.62
CA TYR A 70 -11.00 14.04 -16.41
C TYR A 70 -9.87 13.43 -15.54
N PRO A 71 -9.86 12.11 -15.27
CA PRO A 71 -8.79 11.46 -14.51
C PRO A 71 -7.38 11.64 -15.08
N ALA A 72 -7.25 11.93 -16.38
CA ALA A 72 -5.97 12.20 -17.01
C ALA A 72 -5.24 13.41 -16.40
N GLU A 73 -5.97 14.31 -15.74
CA GLU A 73 -5.41 15.49 -15.05
C GLU A 73 -4.61 15.12 -13.80
N ALA A 74 -4.88 13.95 -13.21
CA ALA A 74 -4.23 13.51 -11.98
C ALA A 74 -3.15 12.46 -12.28
N SER A 75 -1.88 12.85 -12.10
CA SER A 75 -0.76 11.90 -12.15
C SER A 75 -0.66 11.01 -10.91
N SER A 76 -1.31 11.42 -9.81
CA SER A 76 -1.39 10.69 -8.55
C SER A 76 -2.79 10.78 -7.94
N LEU A 77 -3.36 9.65 -7.55
CA LEU A 77 -4.66 9.57 -6.86
C LEU A 77 -4.50 8.84 -5.53
N ASP A 78 -4.85 9.53 -4.44
CA ASP A 78 -4.97 8.93 -3.12
C ASP A 78 -6.44 8.63 -2.82
N LEU A 79 -6.83 7.36 -2.90
CA LEU A 79 -8.19 6.90 -2.62
C LEU A 79 -8.24 6.05 -1.33
N SER A 80 -7.27 6.26 -0.44
CA SER A 80 -7.18 5.57 0.84
C SER A 80 -8.45 5.77 1.65
N GLY A 81 -9.07 4.69 2.15
CA GLY A 81 -10.32 4.77 2.91
C GLY A 81 -11.55 5.21 2.11
N LEU A 82 -11.42 5.51 0.82
CA LEU A 82 -12.52 5.91 -0.05
C LEU A 82 -12.98 4.76 -0.96
N ALA A 83 -12.02 4.03 -1.54
CA ALA A 83 -12.29 2.92 -2.44
C ALA A 83 -12.97 1.75 -1.70
N GLY A 84 -14.17 1.39 -2.16
CA GLY A 84 -15.02 0.35 -1.57
C GLY A 84 -16.03 0.87 -0.55
N TRP A 85 -15.85 2.08 -0.01
CA TRP A 85 -16.80 2.73 0.91
C TRP A 85 -17.74 3.68 0.17
N GLY A 86 -17.19 4.72 -0.47
CA GLY A 86 -17.97 5.71 -1.22
C GLY A 86 -18.29 5.29 -2.66
N PHE A 87 -17.53 4.33 -3.20
CA PHE A 87 -17.74 3.79 -4.54
C PHE A 87 -17.04 2.44 -4.73
N THR A 88 -17.51 1.67 -5.71
CA THR A 88 -16.95 0.35 -6.04
C THR A 88 -15.73 0.44 -6.95
N LEU A 89 -14.84 -0.55 -6.89
CA LEU A 89 -13.70 -0.66 -7.82
C LEU A 89 -14.16 -0.78 -9.29
N LYS A 90 -15.36 -1.29 -9.52
CA LYS A 90 -15.99 -1.39 -10.84
C LYS A 90 -16.35 0.00 -11.38
N GLU A 91 -16.91 0.87 -10.55
CA GLU A 91 -17.20 2.26 -10.91
C GLU A 91 -15.91 3.02 -11.18
N LEU A 92 -14.90 2.88 -10.31
CA LEU A 92 -13.57 3.46 -10.52
C LEU A 92 -12.95 3.01 -11.86
N ARG A 93 -13.03 1.71 -12.16
CA ARG A 93 -12.53 1.17 -13.44
C ARG A 93 -13.26 1.79 -14.62
N ASN A 94 -14.58 1.88 -14.55
CA ASN A 94 -15.39 2.46 -15.62
C ASN A 94 -15.09 3.95 -15.79
N TRP A 95 -14.85 4.67 -14.69
CA TRP A 95 -14.47 6.07 -14.68
C TRP A 95 -13.12 6.31 -15.38
N LEU A 96 -12.09 5.54 -15.02
CA LEU A 96 -10.78 5.59 -15.67
C LEU A 96 -10.87 5.27 -17.18
N HIS A 97 -11.73 4.31 -17.57
CA HIS A 97 -11.96 3.99 -18.98
C HIS A 97 -12.73 5.07 -19.75
N ARG A 98 -13.78 5.63 -19.14
CA ARG A 98 -14.65 6.62 -19.79
C ARG A 98 -13.87 7.88 -20.12
N SER A 99 -13.03 8.34 -19.19
CA SER A 99 -12.11 9.43 -19.48
C SER A 99 -11.15 9.14 -20.61
N ALA A 100 -10.60 7.93 -20.69
CA ALA A 100 -9.69 7.58 -21.77
C ALA A 100 -10.38 7.64 -23.14
N LYS A 101 -11.69 7.34 -23.19
CA LYS A 101 -12.50 7.46 -24.41
C LYS A 101 -12.89 8.91 -24.70
N ASP A 102 -13.42 9.62 -23.71
CA ASP A 102 -13.87 11.01 -23.86
C ASP A 102 -12.70 11.95 -24.23
N SER A 103 -11.50 11.71 -23.69
CA SER A 103 -10.27 12.42 -24.08
C SER A 103 -9.82 12.12 -25.52
N ARG A 104 -10.03 10.89 -26.01
CA ARG A 104 -9.75 10.54 -27.42
C ARG A 104 -10.76 11.18 -28.37
N ASP A 105 -12.04 11.12 -28.03
CA ASP A 105 -13.12 11.71 -28.83
C ASP A 105 -13.02 13.26 -28.87
N GLN A 106 -12.51 13.91 -27.81
CA GLN A 106 -12.17 15.33 -27.83
C GLN A 106 -10.94 15.66 -28.68
N LEU A 107 -9.90 14.82 -28.63
CA LEU A 107 -8.69 15.03 -29.43
C LEU A 107 -8.97 14.86 -30.92
N GLU A 108 -9.76 13.86 -31.31
CA GLU A 108 -10.21 13.68 -32.70
C GLU A 108 -11.01 14.89 -33.18
N LYS A 109 -11.91 15.45 -32.36
CA LYS A 109 -12.63 16.69 -32.71
C LYS A 109 -11.73 17.92 -32.84
N LEU A 110 -10.69 18.03 -32.00
CA LEU A 110 -9.72 19.14 -32.09
C LEU A 110 -8.79 18.99 -33.30
N GLN A 111 -8.46 17.74 -33.67
CA GLN A 111 -7.71 17.41 -34.88
C GLN A 111 -8.53 17.72 -36.13
N ASP A 112 -9.79 17.29 -36.16
CA ASP A 112 -10.74 17.58 -37.24
C ASP A 112 -10.98 19.09 -37.38
N GLN A 113 -11.07 19.83 -36.28
CA GLN A 113 -11.17 21.29 -36.30
C GLN A 113 -9.87 21.96 -36.76
N ALA A 114 -8.70 21.43 -36.42
CA ALA A 114 -7.42 21.95 -36.90
C ALA A 114 -7.23 21.72 -38.41
N ASP A 115 -7.66 20.56 -38.91
CA ASP A 115 -7.64 20.23 -40.34
C ASP A 115 -8.69 21.05 -41.12
N ASP A 116 -9.90 21.26 -40.57
CA ASP A 116 -10.95 22.11 -41.16
C ASP A 116 -10.56 23.61 -41.17
N ILE A 117 -9.84 24.06 -40.13
CA ILE A 117 -9.22 25.39 -40.13
C ILE A 117 -8.13 25.46 -41.20
N ALA A 118 -7.23 24.47 -41.30
CA ALA A 118 -6.17 24.46 -42.30
C ALA A 118 -6.71 24.47 -43.74
N ASP A 119 -7.77 23.71 -44.03
CA ASP A 119 -8.45 23.70 -45.34
C ASP A 119 -9.18 25.02 -45.64
N SER A 120 -9.59 25.77 -44.60
CA SER A 120 -10.21 27.10 -44.74
C SER A 120 -9.20 28.22 -45.08
N TRP A 121 -7.90 28.01 -44.91
CA TRP A 121 -6.86 29.01 -45.25
C TRP A 121 -6.27 28.84 -46.67
N ASP A 122 -6.61 27.76 -47.39
CA ASP A 122 -6.16 27.51 -48.77
C ASP A 122 -7.12 28.06 -49.86
N GLN A 123 -8.18 28.77 -49.46
CA GLN A 123 -9.08 29.50 -50.36
C GLN A 123 -8.86 31.02 -50.24
N ASP A 124 -7.70 31.51 -50.68
CA ASP A 124 -7.58 32.79 -51.39
C ASP A 124 -6.10 33.05 -51.74
N ALA A 125 -5.72 32.64 -52.95
CA ALA A 125 -4.44 33.01 -53.53
C ALA A 125 -4.50 34.45 -54.08
N SER A 126 -3.79 35.40 -53.46
CA SER A 126 -2.89 36.35 -54.16
C SER A 126 -2.39 37.49 -53.25
N SER A 127 -1.11 37.44 -52.85
CA SER A 127 -0.12 38.54 -53.04
C SER A 127 1.12 38.30 -52.17
N ASP A 128 2.29 38.46 -52.79
CA ASP A 128 3.64 38.60 -52.22
C ASP A 128 3.66 39.19 -50.80
N ASP A 129 4.17 38.43 -49.83
CA ASP A 129 5.27 38.87 -48.97
C ASP A 129 5.83 37.69 -48.19
N SER A 130 7.11 37.40 -48.44
CA SER A 130 7.90 36.44 -47.69
C SER A 130 8.34 37.06 -46.37
N ASP A 131 7.75 36.61 -45.26
CA ASP A 131 8.51 36.42 -44.03
C ASP A 131 7.93 35.28 -43.19
N SER A 132 8.82 34.34 -42.93
CA SER A 132 8.59 33.04 -42.33
C SER A 132 8.26 33.11 -40.84
N ILE A 133 7.02 32.77 -40.47
CA ILE A 133 6.76 32.04 -39.21
C ILE A 133 5.97 30.79 -39.56
N ARG A 134 6.68 29.83 -40.16
CA ARG A 134 6.28 28.43 -40.10
C ARG A 134 6.41 28.02 -38.63
N PHE A 135 5.30 28.01 -37.89
CA PHE A 135 5.24 27.27 -36.62
C PHE A 135 5.54 25.82 -36.93
N SER A 136 6.82 25.49 -36.77
CA SER A 136 7.37 24.19 -36.97
C SER A 136 6.98 23.37 -35.76
N ILE A 137 5.83 22.70 -35.83
CA ILE A 137 5.53 21.59 -34.93
C ILE A 137 5.87 20.33 -35.70
N PRO A 138 7.04 19.73 -35.44
CA PRO A 138 7.06 18.27 -35.35
C PRO A 138 8.03 17.76 -34.26
N PRO A 139 7.94 16.50 -33.80
CA PRO A 139 6.96 15.45 -34.15
C PRO A 139 6.31 14.79 -32.90
N SER A 140 5.22 14.03 -33.13
CA SER A 140 4.79 12.90 -32.28
C SER A 140 4.83 13.13 -30.76
N LEU A 141 3.89 13.91 -30.23
CA LEU A 141 3.48 13.70 -28.84
C LEU A 141 2.52 12.52 -28.86
N ASP A 142 3.00 11.37 -28.39
CA ASP A 142 2.17 10.29 -27.86
C ASP A 142 1.07 10.89 -27.00
N THR A 143 -0.12 11.07 -27.56
CA THR A 143 -1.35 11.38 -26.79
C THR A 143 -1.90 10.09 -26.17
N ASP A 144 -0.99 9.25 -25.68
CA ASP A 144 -1.26 8.06 -24.87
C ASP A 144 -1.15 8.41 -23.37
N ILE A 145 -1.54 9.65 -23.02
CA ILE A 145 -1.43 10.24 -21.67
C ILE A 145 -2.44 9.60 -20.71
N GLN A 146 -2.26 8.32 -20.44
CA GLN A 146 -2.66 7.66 -19.20
C GLN A 146 -1.48 7.74 -18.22
N HIS A 147 -1.22 8.93 -17.68
CA HIS A 147 -0.09 9.14 -16.76
C HIS A 147 -0.49 9.02 -15.29
N LEU A 148 -1.48 8.18 -14.96
CA LEU A 148 -1.67 7.78 -13.56
C LEU A 148 -0.45 6.94 -13.17
N THR A 149 0.47 7.55 -12.45
CA THR A 149 1.73 6.91 -12.04
C THR A 149 1.69 6.43 -10.60
N LYS A 150 0.86 7.04 -9.77
CA LYS A 150 0.74 6.78 -8.33
C LYS A 150 -0.73 6.55 -7.97
N LEU A 151 -1.03 5.42 -7.34
CA LEU A 151 -2.38 5.10 -6.86
C LEU A 151 -2.31 4.55 -5.44
N SER A 152 -3.07 5.12 -4.53
CA SER A 152 -3.28 4.54 -3.20
C SER A 152 -4.70 3.99 -3.10
N LEU A 153 -4.83 2.73 -2.69
CA LEU A 153 -6.10 2.07 -2.36
C LEU A 153 -6.07 1.55 -0.92
N ALA A 154 -5.33 2.20 -0.02
CA ALA A 154 -5.16 1.75 1.36
C ALA A 154 -6.49 1.77 2.15
N TYR A 155 -6.53 1.03 3.27
CA TYR A 155 -7.70 0.97 4.17
C TYR A 155 -9.03 0.62 3.49
N PRO A 156 -9.08 -0.46 2.69
CA PRO A 156 -10.34 -0.87 2.07
C PRO A 156 -11.33 -1.43 3.11
N PRO A 157 -12.63 -1.49 2.80
CA PRO A 157 -13.58 -2.24 3.62
C PRO A 157 -13.27 -3.74 3.56
N SER A 158 -13.70 -4.49 4.58
CA SER A 158 -13.52 -5.95 4.64
C SER A 158 -14.24 -6.72 3.52
N SER A 159 -15.21 -6.09 2.86
CA SER A 159 -15.99 -6.63 1.74
C SER A 159 -15.34 -6.39 0.37
N ILE A 160 -14.16 -5.76 0.30
CA ILE A 160 -13.52 -5.44 -0.98
C ILE A 160 -13.16 -6.70 -1.77
N SER A 161 -13.40 -6.68 -3.07
CA SER A 161 -13.17 -7.83 -3.95
C SER A 161 -11.82 -7.75 -4.67
N TRP A 162 -10.99 -8.77 -4.47
CA TRP A 162 -9.76 -8.97 -5.25
C TRP A 162 -10.04 -9.23 -6.74
N THR A 163 -11.19 -9.80 -7.11
CA THR A 163 -11.54 -10.00 -8.53
C THR A 163 -11.77 -8.68 -9.24
N ASP A 164 -12.34 -7.70 -8.53
CA ASP A 164 -12.57 -6.36 -9.06
C ASP A 164 -11.25 -5.59 -9.13
N LEU A 165 -10.37 -5.74 -8.13
CA LEU A 165 -9.01 -5.19 -8.19
C LEU A 165 -8.23 -5.78 -9.37
N LEU A 166 -8.29 -7.09 -9.62
CA LEU A 166 -7.63 -7.72 -10.76
C LEU A 166 -8.21 -7.26 -12.10
N SER A 167 -9.50 -6.93 -12.13
CA SER A 167 -10.15 -6.37 -13.32
C SER A 167 -9.75 -4.92 -13.55
N LEU A 168 -9.60 -4.14 -12.48
CA LEU A 168 -9.08 -2.77 -12.51
C LEU A 168 -7.60 -2.76 -12.94
N SER A 169 -6.80 -3.69 -12.41
CA SER A 169 -5.33 -3.70 -12.62
C SER A 169 -4.92 -3.89 -14.07
N LYS A 170 -5.77 -4.48 -14.91
CA LYS A 170 -5.54 -4.57 -16.38
C LYS A 170 -5.32 -3.21 -17.04
N ASN A 171 -5.83 -2.14 -16.43
CA ASN A 171 -5.66 -0.77 -16.93
C ASN A 171 -4.52 -0.03 -16.24
N LEU A 172 -3.87 -0.63 -15.24
CA LEU A 172 -2.87 0.02 -14.37
C LEU A 172 -1.43 -0.30 -14.78
N HIS A 173 -1.21 -0.57 -16.07
CA HIS A 173 0.07 -0.98 -16.61
C HIS A 173 1.16 0.11 -16.51
N THR A 174 0.78 1.38 -16.47
CA THR A 174 1.69 2.54 -16.34
C THR A 174 2.01 2.91 -14.87
N ILE A 175 1.35 2.27 -13.90
CA ILE A 175 1.54 2.60 -12.48
C ILE A 175 2.93 2.21 -12.01
N THR A 176 3.58 3.15 -11.35
CA THR A 176 4.90 2.99 -10.74
C THR A 176 4.84 2.89 -9.21
N HIS A 177 3.82 3.49 -8.57
CA HIS A 177 3.61 3.40 -7.13
C HIS A 177 2.18 2.93 -6.82
N LEU A 178 2.05 1.85 -6.06
CA LEU A 178 0.77 1.31 -5.62
C LEU A 178 0.80 1.09 -4.11
N SER A 179 -0.19 1.62 -3.37
CA SER A 179 -0.44 1.22 -1.98
C SER A 179 -1.66 0.31 -1.89
N LEU A 180 -1.46 -0.84 -1.27
CA LEU A 180 -2.47 -1.81 -0.84
C LEU A 180 -2.36 -2.04 0.68
N ALA A 181 -2.03 -0.99 1.43
CA ALA A 181 -1.94 -1.10 2.88
C ALA A 181 -3.30 -1.50 3.49
N HIS A 182 -3.26 -2.37 4.50
CA HIS A 182 -4.43 -2.91 5.21
C HIS A 182 -5.38 -3.76 4.34
N TRP A 183 -4.94 -4.24 3.18
CA TRP A 183 -5.77 -5.12 2.35
C TRP A 183 -5.99 -6.50 2.98
N PRO A 184 -7.21 -7.07 2.84
CA PRO A 184 -7.52 -8.41 3.33
C PRO A 184 -6.80 -9.49 2.51
N LEU A 185 -6.85 -10.74 2.98
CA LEU A 185 -6.27 -11.91 2.32
C LEU A 185 -6.65 -11.96 0.82
N PRO A 186 -5.66 -12.08 -0.10
CA PRO A 186 -5.94 -12.26 -1.52
C PRO A 186 -6.68 -13.57 -1.78
N THR A 187 -7.95 -13.50 -2.16
CA THR A 187 -8.78 -14.66 -2.52
C THR A 187 -9.77 -14.29 -3.63
N ARG A 188 -10.08 -15.25 -4.51
CA ARG A 188 -11.09 -15.09 -5.58
C ARG A 188 -12.48 -15.47 -5.11
N THR A 189 -12.61 -16.09 -3.94
CA THR A 189 -13.86 -16.48 -3.31
C THR A 189 -14.19 -15.54 -2.16
N PRO A 190 -15.04 -14.52 -2.37
CA PRO A 190 -15.26 -13.42 -1.41
C PRO A 190 -15.89 -13.83 -0.07
N ASN A 191 -16.24 -15.12 0.12
CA ASN A 191 -16.73 -15.70 1.38
C ASN A 191 -15.88 -16.89 1.87
N SER A 192 -14.74 -17.17 1.24
CA SER A 192 -13.75 -18.10 1.80
C SER A 192 -12.76 -17.37 2.69
N THR A 193 -13.24 -16.40 3.47
CA THR A 193 -12.65 -16.08 4.77
C THR A 193 -12.81 -17.29 5.69
N SER A 194 -12.29 -18.43 5.26
CA SER A 194 -11.84 -19.45 6.16
C SER A 194 -10.70 -18.78 6.92
N PRO A 195 -10.87 -18.38 8.20
CA PRO A 195 -9.74 -17.95 9.01
C PRO A 195 -8.63 -19.02 8.98
N TYR A 196 -8.99 -20.25 8.61
CA TYR A 196 -8.10 -21.37 8.42
C TYR A 196 -7.13 -21.28 7.24
N ALA A 197 -7.32 -20.49 6.17
CA ALA A 197 -6.26 -20.42 5.13
C ALA A 197 -4.93 -19.86 5.69
N SER A 198 -5.02 -18.91 6.62
CA SER A 198 -3.86 -18.41 7.38
C SER A 198 -3.39 -19.39 8.47
N LEU A 199 -4.28 -20.19 9.05
CA LEU A 199 -3.95 -21.19 10.09
C LEU A 199 -3.32 -22.47 9.49
N ASP A 200 -3.82 -22.89 8.34
CA ASP A 200 -3.38 -24.04 7.54
C ASP A 200 -2.17 -23.68 6.67
N ARG A 201 -1.82 -22.38 6.59
CA ARG A 201 -0.72 -21.83 5.81
C ARG A 201 -0.82 -22.16 4.31
N ASP A 202 -2.04 -22.30 3.82
CA ASP A 202 -2.36 -22.55 2.42
C ASP A 202 -2.35 -21.23 1.63
N PHE A 203 -1.15 -20.86 1.18
CA PHE A 203 -0.92 -19.64 0.41
C PHE A 203 -0.99 -19.83 -1.10
N GLU A 204 -1.49 -20.97 -1.59
CA GLU A 204 -1.52 -21.27 -3.03
C GLU A 204 -2.43 -20.31 -3.81
N GLU A 205 -3.68 -20.14 -3.38
CA GLU A 205 -4.60 -19.18 -4.02
C GLU A 205 -4.12 -17.72 -3.86
N PRO A 206 -3.74 -17.24 -2.65
CA PRO A 206 -3.21 -15.89 -2.49
C PRO A 206 -1.99 -15.62 -3.40
N ALA A 207 -1.09 -16.59 -3.53
CA ALA A 207 0.06 -16.49 -4.40
C ALA A 207 -0.32 -16.34 -5.88
N LEU A 208 -1.34 -17.07 -6.34
CA LEU A 208 -1.87 -16.94 -7.71
C LEU A 208 -2.51 -15.56 -7.94
N VAL A 209 -3.30 -15.06 -6.99
CA VAL A 209 -3.92 -13.72 -7.08
C VAL A 209 -2.84 -12.64 -7.18
N LEU A 210 -1.82 -12.71 -6.33
CA LEU A 210 -0.70 -11.76 -6.35
C LEU A 210 0.12 -11.88 -7.63
N ARG A 211 0.28 -13.09 -8.19
CA ARG A 211 0.93 -13.29 -9.49
C ARG A 211 0.16 -12.62 -10.62
N MET A 212 -1.16 -12.78 -10.68
CA MET A 212 -2.01 -12.10 -11.67
C MET A 212 -1.93 -10.57 -11.52
N LEU A 213 -1.94 -10.07 -10.28
CA LEU A 213 -1.73 -8.65 -10.03
C LEU A 213 -0.37 -8.19 -10.54
N ALA A 214 0.68 -8.97 -10.30
CA ALA A 214 2.03 -8.64 -10.71
C ALA A 214 2.16 -8.54 -12.24
N GLU A 215 1.54 -9.46 -12.98
CA GLU A 215 1.50 -9.45 -14.44
C GLU A 215 0.83 -8.18 -15.01
N ASN A 216 -0.22 -7.68 -14.36
CA ASN A 216 -0.90 -6.46 -14.78
C ASN A 216 -0.20 -5.16 -14.34
N THR A 217 0.75 -5.24 -13.39
CA THR A 217 1.40 -4.07 -12.76
C THR A 217 2.92 -4.09 -12.94
N TYR A 218 3.37 -4.42 -14.15
CA TYR A 218 4.78 -4.71 -14.42
C TYR A 218 5.71 -3.48 -14.37
N CYS A 219 5.18 -2.26 -14.43
CA CYS A 219 5.95 -1.02 -14.28
C CYS A 219 6.18 -0.60 -12.83
N LEU A 220 5.65 -1.35 -11.85
CA LEU A 220 5.77 -0.99 -10.44
C LEU A 220 7.22 -0.89 -9.99
N ARG A 221 7.50 0.20 -9.28
CA ARG A 221 8.77 0.51 -8.61
C ARG A 221 8.60 0.56 -7.10
N TRP A 222 7.43 0.97 -6.64
CA TRP A 222 7.08 1.10 -5.23
C TRP A 222 5.77 0.37 -4.95
N LEU A 223 5.79 -0.52 -3.96
CA LEU A 223 4.62 -1.24 -3.49
C LEU A 223 4.52 -1.16 -1.98
N ASP A 224 3.35 -0.80 -1.47
CA ASP A 224 3.08 -0.71 -0.04
C ASP A 224 2.05 -1.72 0.41
N LEU A 225 2.50 -2.61 1.29
CA LEU A 225 1.77 -3.70 1.90
C LEU A 225 1.81 -3.57 3.43
N GLN A 226 1.84 -2.34 3.95
CA GLN A 226 1.73 -2.09 5.38
C GLN A 226 0.51 -2.82 5.96
N ALA A 227 0.68 -3.40 7.14
CA ALA A 227 -0.34 -4.16 7.87
C ALA A 227 -0.85 -5.45 7.19
N CYS A 228 -0.30 -5.86 6.04
CA CYS A 228 -0.72 -7.06 5.29
C CYS A 228 -0.05 -8.38 5.75
N HIS A 229 0.41 -8.42 7.00
CA HIS A 229 1.20 -9.51 7.60
C HIS A 229 0.59 -10.91 7.42
N ALA A 230 -0.74 -11.02 7.47
CA ALA A 230 -1.46 -12.29 7.40
C ALA A 230 -1.21 -13.07 6.09
N TRP A 231 -0.78 -12.40 5.02
CA TRP A 231 -0.60 -13.02 3.70
C TRP A 231 0.74 -12.71 3.05
N LEU A 232 1.65 -11.98 3.71
CA LEU A 232 3.01 -11.75 3.21
C LEU A 232 3.74 -13.05 2.79
N PRO A 233 3.60 -14.20 3.46
CA PRO A 233 4.23 -15.45 3.01
C PRO A 233 3.85 -15.86 1.58
N ALA A 234 2.68 -15.46 1.07
CA ALA A 234 2.25 -15.72 -0.31
C ALA A 234 3.20 -15.11 -1.37
N LEU A 235 3.91 -14.02 -1.03
CA LEU A 235 4.86 -13.34 -1.92
C LEU A 235 6.05 -14.22 -2.33
N ILE A 236 6.39 -15.22 -1.52
CA ILE A 236 7.50 -16.16 -1.75
C ILE A 236 7.04 -17.61 -1.87
N HIS A 237 5.73 -17.85 -1.94
CA HIS A 237 5.16 -19.18 -1.94
C HIS A 237 5.54 -19.96 -3.21
N ARG A 238 5.89 -21.23 -3.01
CA ARG A 238 6.24 -22.20 -4.06
C ARG A 238 5.35 -23.43 -3.89
N SER A 239 4.66 -23.82 -4.95
CA SER A 239 3.88 -25.05 -4.94
C SER A 239 4.79 -26.24 -5.24
N TYR A 240 4.51 -27.35 -4.56
CA TYR A 240 5.12 -28.64 -4.80
C TYR A 240 4.12 -29.46 -5.62
N VAL A 241 4.42 -29.69 -6.90
CA VAL A 241 3.63 -30.63 -7.68
C VAL A 241 4.09 -32.03 -7.31
N LEU A 242 3.24 -32.78 -6.60
CA LEU A 242 3.44 -34.23 -6.45
C LEU A 242 3.27 -34.87 -7.84
N PRO A 243 4.21 -35.73 -8.29
CA PRO A 243 4.04 -36.43 -9.55
C PRO A 243 2.76 -37.28 -9.49
N LEU A 244 1.89 -37.16 -10.50
CA LEU A 244 0.67 -37.96 -10.65
C LEU A 244 0.96 -39.40 -11.14
N SER A 245 2.14 -39.95 -10.87
CA SER A 245 2.55 -41.25 -11.38
C SER A 245 3.19 -42.09 -10.28
N ASP A 246 2.62 -43.29 -10.06
CA ASP A 246 3.20 -44.41 -9.29
C ASP A 246 4.49 -44.97 -9.93
N SER A 247 5.23 -44.17 -10.68
CA SER A 247 6.53 -44.58 -11.23
C SER A 247 7.61 -44.35 -10.19
N GLU A 248 8.28 -45.43 -9.76
CA GLU A 248 9.43 -45.48 -8.84
C GLU A 248 10.69 -44.73 -9.35
N ASP A 249 10.55 -43.78 -10.27
CA ASP A 249 11.62 -42.89 -10.71
C ASP A 249 11.57 -41.60 -9.89
N TRP A 250 12.42 -41.53 -8.87
CA TRP A 250 12.72 -40.34 -8.07
C TRP A 250 13.29 -39.21 -8.96
N THR A 251 12.45 -38.54 -9.74
CA THR A 251 12.81 -37.26 -10.35
C THR A 251 12.70 -36.17 -9.27
N PRO A 252 13.70 -35.29 -9.11
CA PRO A 252 13.63 -34.23 -8.13
C PRO A 252 12.41 -33.34 -8.42
N GLN A 253 11.51 -33.24 -7.43
CA GLN A 253 10.28 -32.45 -7.48
C GLN A 253 10.59 -31.05 -8.03
N GLN A 254 10.10 -30.74 -9.22
CA GLN A 254 10.27 -29.41 -9.81
C GLN A 254 9.34 -28.44 -9.07
N GLN A 255 9.88 -27.70 -8.11
CA GLN A 255 9.17 -26.58 -7.49
C GLN A 255 8.78 -25.57 -8.58
N ARG A 256 7.48 -25.36 -8.78
CA ARG A 256 7.01 -24.26 -9.65
C ARG A 256 6.73 -23.04 -8.78
N PRO A 257 7.23 -21.85 -9.18
CA PRO A 257 6.84 -20.62 -8.51
C PRO A 257 5.36 -20.35 -8.81
N THR A 258 4.53 -20.41 -7.77
CA THR A 258 3.10 -20.07 -7.84
C THR A 258 2.89 -18.58 -7.58
N GLY A 259 3.73 -18.00 -6.72
CA GLY A 259 3.68 -16.58 -6.38
C GLY A 259 4.21 -15.63 -7.46
N PRO A 260 4.30 -14.33 -7.12
CA PRO A 260 4.74 -13.28 -8.04
C PRO A 260 6.12 -13.53 -8.65
N ASN A 261 6.27 -13.17 -9.92
CA ASN A 261 7.55 -13.27 -10.62
C ASN A 261 8.42 -12.04 -10.36
N TRP A 262 9.29 -12.13 -9.36
CA TRP A 262 10.22 -11.07 -8.95
C TRP A 262 11.31 -10.72 -9.98
N ASN A 263 11.58 -11.60 -10.96
CA ASN A 263 12.55 -11.36 -12.04
C ASN A 263 11.89 -11.08 -13.40
N GLY A 264 10.58 -11.27 -13.50
CA GLY A 264 9.76 -10.98 -14.66
C GLY A 264 8.93 -9.72 -14.43
N SER A 265 7.63 -9.91 -14.18
CA SER A 265 6.67 -8.80 -14.06
C SER A 265 7.07 -7.77 -13.00
N TRP A 266 7.60 -8.20 -11.85
CA TRP A 266 8.02 -7.31 -10.76
C TRP A 266 9.52 -7.03 -10.69
N ARG A 267 10.24 -7.21 -11.79
CA ARG A 267 11.70 -6.95 -11.88
C ARG A 267 12.11 -5.50 -11.59
N HIS A 268 11.17 -4.56 -11.75
CA HIS A 268 11.39 -3.13 -11.59
C HIS A 268 11.08 -2.62 -10.18
N LEU A 269 10.52 -3.45 -9.28
CA LEU A 269 10.27 -3.07 -7.89
C LEU A 269 11.59 -2.76 -7.19
N THR A 270 11.72 -1.54 -6.69
CA THR A 270 12.89 -1.04 -5.96
C THR A 270 12.58 -0.79 -4.49
N TYR A 271 11.31 -0.67 -4.10
CA TYR A 271 10.90 -0.48 -2.72
C TYR A 271 9.64 -1.26 -2.40
N LEU A 272 9.65 -1.94 -1.25
CA LEU A 272 8.51 -2.66 -0.71
C LEU A 272 8.33 -2.30 0.78
N ASN A 273 7.17 -1.75 1.13
CA ASN A 273 6.79 -1.55 2.54
C ASN A 273 6.04 -2.79 3.05
N ILE A 274 6.57 -3.42 4.10
CA ILE A 274 6.01 -4.58 4.80
C ILE A 274 5.97 -4.33 6.31
N SER A 275 5.87 -3.05 6.69
CA SER A 275 5.75 -2.64 8.09
C SER A 275 4.45 -3.13 8.72
N GLN A 276 4.50 -3.29 10.05
CA GLN A 276 3.31 -3.59 10.83
C GLN A 276 2.48 -2.31 11.01
N ASP A 277 1.19 -2.48 11.32
CA ASP A 277 0.27 -1.37 11.53
C ASP A 277 0.74 -0.49 12.71
N PRO A 278 0.94 0.82 12.54
CA PRO A 278 1.32 1.71 13.62
C PRO A 278 0.24 1.86 14.71
N SER A 279 -1.03 1.57 14.38
CA SER A 279 -2.14 1.54 15.34
C SER A 279 -2.26 0.20 16.07
N SER A 280 -1.60 -0.85 15.56
CA SER A 280 -1.45 -2.10 16.32
C SER A 280 -0.48 -1.91 17.48
N TRP A 281 -0.62 -2.74 18.51
CA TRP A 281 0.27 -2.68 19.67
C TRP A 281 1.74 -2.73 19.21
N PHE A 282 2.50 -1.70 19.57
CA PHE A 282 3.92 -1.56 19.26
C PHE A 282 4.70 -1.37 20.57
N PRO A 283 5.85 -2.04 20.76
CA PRO A 283 6.59 -1.89 22.00
C PRO A 283 7.15 -0.47 22.10
N THR A 284 6.67 0.28 23.09
CA THR A 284 6.91 1.73 23.17
C THR A 284 8.38 2.04 23.52
N ASN A 285 9.05 1.11 24.19
CA ASN A 285 10.47 1.15 24.51
C ASN A 285 11.29 0.62 23.34
N THR A 286 11.47 1.47 22.33
CA THR A 286 12.34 1.18 21.18
C THR A 286 13.79 0.86 21.60
N THR A 287 14.20 1.22 22.82
CA THR A 287 15.54 0.91 23.37
C THR A 287 15.73 -0.59 23.57
N ILE A 288 14.70 -1.31 24.05
CA ILE A 288 14.70 -2.78 24.16
C ILE A 288 14.90 -3.39 22.78
N LEU A 289 14.09 -2.96 21.82
CA LEU A 289 14.15 -3.43 20.43
C LEU A 289 15.45 -3.04 19.70
N LYS A 290 16.11 -1.95 20.14
CA LYS A 290 17.40 -1.47 19.62
C LYS A 290 18.59 -2.12 20.32
N THR A 291 18.38 -2.81 21.45
CA THR A 291 19.46 -3.44 22.20
C THR A 291 20.08 -4.56 21.34
N SER A 292 21.41 -4.51 21.19
CA SER A 292 22.15 -5.47 20.38
C SER A 292 21.94 -6.91 20.85
N SER A 293 21.82 -7.15 22.15
CA SER A 293 21.56 -8.49 22.72
C SER A 293 20.19 -9.03 22.34
N PHE A 294 19.13 -8.20 22.41
CA PHE A 294 17.79 -8.56 21.98
C PHE A 294 17.77 -8.85 20.47
N ARG A 295 18.32 -7.94 19.66
CA ARG A 295 18.42 -8.13 18.19
C ARG A 295 19.23 -9.35 17.81
N GLN A 296 20.35 -9.63 18.49
CA GLN A 296 21.18 -10.80 18.24
C GLN A 296 20.49 -12.10 18.65
N LYS A 297 19.78 -12.12 19.79
CA LYS A 297 18.95 -13.27 20.19
C LYS A 297 17.82 -13.50 19.19
N MET A 298 17.09 -12.45 18.81
CA MET A 298 16.04 -12.52 17.78
C MET A 298 16.59 -12.99 16.42
N ALA A 299 17.75 -12.46 16.01
CA ALA A 299 18.44 -12.84 14.78
C ALA A 299 19.00 -14.27 14.79
N LYS A 300 19.28 -14.84 15.95
CA LYS A 300 19.90 -16.17 16.10
C LYS A 300 18.87 -17.27 16.39
N ILE A 301 17.77 -16.95 17.09
CA ILE A 301 16.77 -17.90 17.59
C ILE A 301 15.57 -18.00 16.64
N TYR A 302 14.87 -16.90 16.36
CA TYR A 302 13.64 -16.94 15.54
C TYR A 302 13.91 -16.78 14.05
N PHE A 303 15.02 -16.16 13.68
CA PHE A 303 15.40 -15.93 12.28
C PHE A 303 15.91 -17.18 11.54
N ARG A 304 16.09 -18.31 12.23
CA ARG A 304 16.65 -19.55 11.65
C ARG A 304 15.70 -20.73 11.60
N ILE A 305 14.58 -20.71 12.31
CA ILE A 305 13.74 -21.90 12.47
C ILE A 305 12.28 -21.43 12.52
N GLY A 306 11.35 -22.22 11.97
CA GLY A 306 9.92 -22.08 12.22
C GLY A 306 9.60 -22.34 13.69
N VAL A 307 10.05 -21.43 14.55
CA VAL A 307 9.88 -21.52 15.99
C VAL A 307 8.40 -21.35 16.28
N LYS A 308 7.81 -22.32 16.99
CA LYS A 308 6.41 -22.28 17.40
C LYS A 308 6.18 -21.05 18.28
N HIS A 309 5.05 -20.36 18.08
CA HIS A 309 4.63 -19.18 18.84
C HIS A 309 4.88 -19.30 20.36
N GLN A 310 4.66 -20.49 20.93
CA GLN A 310 4.88 -20.77 22.35
C GLN A 310 6.34 -20.59 22.80
N GLN A 311 7.32 -20.96 21.99
CA GLN A 311 8.73 -20.78 22.36
C GLN A 311 9.12 -19.30 22.36
N ILE A 312 8.49 -18.46 21.52
CA ILE A 312 8.67 -17.01 21.56
C ILE A 312 8.17 -16.46 22.90
N ILE A 313 6.99 -16.94 23.34
CA ILE A 313 6.40 -16.57 24.64
C ILE A 313 7.33 -16.95 25.79
N ASP A 314 7.82 -18.19 25.81
CA ASP A 314 8.63 -18.71 26.91
C ASP A 314 9.97 -17.95 27.03
N ASP A 315 10.67 -17.75 25.91
CA ASP A 315 11.94 -17.02 25.88
C ASP A 315 11.77 -15.53 26.24
N LEU A 316 10.65 -14.90 25.84
CA LEU A 316 10.33 -13.53 26.23
C LEU A 316 10.05 -13.42 27.73
N ARG A 317 9.31 -14.38 28.29
CA ARG A 317 9.04 -14.45 29.73
C ARG A 317 10.35 -14.59 30.52
N ASP A 318 11.26 -15.46 30.07
CA ASP A 318 12.60 -15.63 30.66
C ASP A 318 13.48 -14.37 30.50
N TYR A 319 13.36 -13.67 29.38
CA TYR A 319 14.12 -12.43 29.16
C TYR A 319 13.64 -11.28 30.07
N ILE A 320 12.32 -11.11 30.21
CA ILE A 320 11.71 -10.07 31.05
C ILE A 320 11.91 -10.37 32.54
N SER A 321 11.89 -11.65 32.93
CA SER A 321 12.18 -12.05 34.32
C SER A 321 13.62 -11.69 34.69
N THR A 322 14.58 -11.94 33.80
CA THR A 322 16.01 -11.64 34.00
C THR A 322 16.41 -10.16 33.83
N HIS A 323 15.55 -9.33 33.22
CA HIS A 323 15.82 -7.91 32.97
C HIS A 323 14.72 -7.01 33.56
N PRO A 324 14.68 -6.82 34.89
CA PRO A 324 13.64 -6.02 35.55
C PRO A 324 13.57 -4.56 35.08
N ALA A 325 14.68 -3.99 34.62
CA ALA A 325 14.73 -2.64 34.05
C ALA A 325 14.06 -2.51 32.66
N GLN A 326 13.76 -3.61 31.99
CA GLN A 326 13.07 -3.65 30.70
C GLN A 326 11.58 -4.00 30.83
N ARG A 327 11.09 -4.16 32.07
CA ARG A 327 9.66 -4.27 32.38
C ARG A 327 9.03 -2.90 32.09
N GLU A 328 8.36 -2.81 30.96
CA GLU A 328 8.00 -1.54 30.29
C GLU A 328 7.05 -0.64 31.11
N PHE A 329 6.46 -1.17 32.18
CA PHE A 329 5.55 -0.42 33.05
C PHE A 329 5.87 -0.71 34.52
N GLN A 330 6.31 0.32 35.26
CA GLN A 330 6.05 0.38 36.69
C GLN A 330 4.52 0.36 36.83
N ILE A 331 3.94 -0.75 37.27
CA ILE A 331 2.54 -0.77 37.69
C ILE A 331 2.46 0.21 38.87
N ASN A 332 2.13 1.46 38.57
CA ASN A 332 2.11 2.52 39.58
C ASN A 332 0.98 2.33 40.60
N HIS A 333 0.09 1.34 40.42
CA HIS A 333 -0.89 0.96 41.43
C HIS A 333 -1.34 -0.49 41.23
N CYS A 334 -0.77 -1.41 42.00
CA CYS A 334 -1.61 -2.46 42.60
C CYS A 334 -2.22 -1.86 43.89
N GLY A 335 -3.03 -0.80 43.75
CA GLY A 335 -3.57 -0.07 44.90
C GLY A 335 -4.39 -0.95 45.86
N SER A 336 -4.77 -2.15 45.43
CA SER A 336 -5.48 -3.17 46.21
C SER A 336 -4.60 -4.31 46.77
N CYS A 337 -3.38 -4.53 46.26
CA CYS A 337 -2.61 -5.73 46.61
C CYS A 337 -1.54 -5.48 47.67
N HIS A 338 -0.96 -4.27 47.76
CA HIS A 338 0.05 -3.96 48.80
C HIS A 338 -0.10 -2.52 49.33
N PRO A 339 -0.54 -2.33 50.60
CA PRO A 339 -0.68 -1.01 51.23
C PRO A 339 0.65 -0.28 51.49
N SER A 340 1.80 -0.94 51.34
CA SER A 340 3.10 -0.33 51.62
C SER A 340 4.24 -1.03 50.87
N ALA A 341 4.86 -0.28 49.96
CA ALA A 341 6.31 -0.19 49.76
C ALA A 341 7.17 -1.39 49.32
N ASP A 342 6.63 -2.54 48.90
CA ASP A 342 7.44 -3.56 48.18
C ASP A 342 7.01 -3.67 46.70
N LEU A 343 7.33 -2.61 45.93
CA LEU A 343 7.11 -2.55 44.47
C LEU A 343 7.90 -3.63 43.69
N GLY A 344 8.90 -4.26 44.32
CA GLY A 344 9.76 -5.28 43.70
C GLY A 344 9.07 -6.65 43.54
N ASP A 345 8.24 -7.03 44.51
CA ASP A 345 7.81 -8.43 44.68
C ASP A 345 6.35 -8.68 44.28
N CYS A 346 5.58 -7.62 43.99
CA CYS A 346 4.17 -7.72 43.58
C CYS A 346 3.94 -8.70 42.41
N TRP A 347 4.91 -8.86 41.52
CA TRP A 347 4.77 -9.67 40.31
C TRP A 347 4.88 -11.18 40.53
N GLU A 348 5.47 -11.66 41.63
CA GLU A 348 5.59 -13.10 41.88
C GLU A 348 4.25 -13.71 42.28
N GLU A 349 3.40 -12.96 42.98
CA GLU A 349 2.17 -13.49 43.59
C GLU A 349 0.87 -12.78 43.17
N CYS A 350 0.94 -11.60 42.51
CA CYS A 350 -0.26 -10.88 42.09
C CYS A 350 -0.83 -11.42 40.77
N ALA A 351 -2.09 -11.87 40.82
CA ALA A 351 -2.82 -12.37 39.66
C ALA A 351 -2.98 -11.32 38.55
N ASP A 352 -3.26 -10.06 38.91
CA ASP A 352 -3.45 -8.97 37.93
C ASP A 352 -2.14 -8.60 37.23
N CYS A 353 -1.02 -8.59 37.96
CA CYS A 353 0.32 -8.35 37.42
C CYS A 353 0.74 -9.48 36.47
N ASN A 354 0.47 -10.73 36.84
CA ASN A 354 0.74 -11.89 35.98
C ASN A 354 -0.14 -11.92 34.73
N ALA A 355 -1.43 -11.60 34.84
CA ALA A 355 -2.33 -11.51 33.69
C ALA A 355 -1.90 -10.41 32.70
N TYR A 356 -1.43 -9.26 33.22
CA TYR A 356 -0.90 -8.19 32.38
C TYR A 356 0.43 -8.58 31.71
N LEU A 357 1.34 -9.23 32.44
CA LEU A 357 2.58 -9.75 31.89
C LEU A 357 2.31 -10.75 30.76
N ASP A 358 1.35 -11.65 30.95
CA ASP A 358 0.95 -12.63 29.94
C ASP A 358 0.36 -11.96 28.69
N MET A 359 -0.48 -10.94 28.87
CA MET A 359 -0.99 -10.13 27.77
C MET A 359 0.17 -9.43 27.02
N PHE A 360 1.08 -8.79 27.73
CA PHE A 360 2.24 -8.10 27.17
C PHE A 360 3.15 -9.06 26.39
N VAL A 361 3.51 -10.19 26.99
CA VAL A 361 4.33 -11.23 26.37
C VAL A 361 3.63 -11.78 25.13
N GLY A 362 2.32 -12.03 25.19
CA GLY A 362 1.53 -12.47 24.04
C GLY A 362 1.53 -11.45 22.89
N LEU A 363 1.34 -10.16 23.19
CA LEU A 363 1.38 -9.09 22.19
C LEU A 363 2.78 -8.96 21.57
N MET A 364 3.83 -8.98 22.39
CA MET A 364 5.23 -8.97 21.93
C MET A 364 5.56 -10.19 21.07
N ALA A 365 5.11 -11.38 21.47
CA ALA A 365 5.32 -12.60 20.70
C ALA A 365 4.65 -12.54 19.34
N ARG A 366 3.38 -12.11 19.26
CA ARG A 366 2.66 -11.93 17.98
C ARG A 366 3.32 -10.89 17.09
N TRP A 367 3.74 -9.77 17.67
CA TRP A 367 4.44 -8.72 16.93
C TRP A 367 5.80 -9.23 16.40
N LEU A 368 6.55 -10.01 17.19
CA LEU A 368 7.82 -10.61 16.76
C LEU A 368 7.66 -11.68 15.69
N GLU A 369 6.60 -12.49 15.77
CA GLU A 369 6.26 -13.49 14.76
C GLU A 369 6.04 -12.81 13.41
N ARG A 370 5.19 -11.77 13.36
CA ARG A 370 4.95 -10.96 12.16
C ARG A 370 6.23 -10.33 11.62
N GLU A 371 7.08 -9.79 12.50
CA GLU A 371 8.36 -9.20 12.12
C GLU A 371 9.32 -10.25 11.50
N THR A 372 9.35 -11.45 12.07
CA THR A 372 10.16 -12.58 11.59
C THR A 372 9.68 -13.07 10.22
N GLU A 373 8.37 -13.18 10.03
CA GLU A 373 7.77 -13.56 8.74
C GLU A 373 8.06 -12.52 7.67
N ALA A 374 7.84 -11.23 7.95
CA ALA A 374 8.16 -10.13 7.02
C ALA A 374 9.63 -10.16 6.58
N ARG A 375 10.56 -10.42 7.51
CA ARG A 375 12.00 -10.52 7.20
C ARG A 375 12.35 -11.78 6.42
N THR A 376 11.65 -12.89 6.67
CA THR A 376 11.79 -14.13 5.90
C THR A 376 11.35 -13.92 4.46
N VAL A 377 10.23 -13.23 4.26
CA VAL A 377 9.73 -12.81 2.94
C VAL A 377 10.74 -11.93 2.22
N ALA A 378 11.27 -10.89 2.88
CA ALA A 378 12.29 -10.02 2.29
C ALA A 378 13.54 -10.82 1.84
N ARG A 379 14.03 -11.75 2.67
CA ARG A 379 15.14 -12.64 2.28
C ARG A 379 14.78 -13.56 1.11
N GLY A 380 13.57 -14.11 1.10
CA GLY A 380 13.08 -14.96 0.02
C GLY A 380 13.03 -14.21 -1.32
N ILE A 381 12.59 -12.95 -1.29
CA ILE A 381 12.59 -12.08 -2.48
C ILE A 381 14.02 -11.73 -2.90
N ILE A 382 14.91 -11.37 -1.95
CA ILE A 382 16.32 -11.12 -2.26
C ILE A 382 16.97 -12.35 -2.89
N ALA A 383 16.72 -13.54 -2.34
CA ALA A 383 17.21 -14.81 -2.87
C ALA A 383 16.65 -15.10 -4.27
N ALA A 384 15.35 -14.86 -4.49
CA ALA A 384 14.73 -15.02 -5.80
C ALA A 384 15.37 -14.10 -6.87
N ARG A 385 15.88 -12.94 -6.47
CA ARG A 385 16.50 -11.94 -7.37
C ARG A 385 18.01 -12.08 -7.55
N GLN A 386 18.66 -13.05 -6.91
CA GLN A 386 20.13 -13.16 -6.97
C GLN A 386 20.61 -13.37 -8.41
N GLY A 387 21.23 -12.32 -8.98
CA GLY A 387 21.87 -12.31 -10.30
C GLY A 387 21.14 -11.52 -11.39
N THR A 388 19.88 -11.13 -11.20
CA THR A 388 19.07 -10.44 -12.22
C THR A 388 18.14 -9.39 -11.61
N GLY A 389 18.26 -8.13 -12.04
CA GLY A 389 17.33 -7.05 -11.69
C GLY A 389 17.86 -5.99 -10.72
N VAL A 390 17.05 -4.94 -10.49
CA VAL A 390 17.39 -3.79 -9.64
C VAL A 390 17.36 -4.20 -8.16
N ARG A 391 18.13 -3.54 -7.29
CA ARG A 391 18.07 -3.81 -5.84
C ARG A 391 16.74 -3.34 -5.25
N CYS A 392 16.08 -4.19 -4.46
CA CYS A 392 14.87 -3.84 -3.72
C CYS A 392 15.20 -3.48 -2.27
N ALA A 393 14.71 -2.35 -1.79
CA ALA A 393 14.72 -1.94 -0.40
C ALA A 393 13.44 -2.42 0.30
N PHE A 394 13.57 -2.87 1.55
CA PHE A 394 12.45 -3.33 2.36
C PHE A 394 12.29 -2.43 3.58
N ASP A 395 11.11 -1.87 3.74
CA ASP A 395 10.75 -1.10 4.93
C ASP A 395 9.95 -1.97 5.90
N HIS A 396 10.43 -2.01 7.13
CA HIS A 396 9.84 -2.75 8.24
C HIS A 396 9.24 -1.80 9.30
N GLY A 397 9.17 -0.49 9.03
CA GLY A 397 8.55 0.50 9.92
C GLY A 397 9.48 1.05 11.01
N TRP A 398 10.80 0.82 10.88
CA TRP A 398 11.80 1.21 11.87
C TRP A 398 12.57 2.48 11.55
N GLN A 399 12.46 2.95 10.31
CA GLN A 399 13.12 4.17 9.87
C GLN A 399 12.18 5.35 10.14
N VAL A 400 12.76 6.48 10.57
CA VAL A 400 12.03 7.74 10.64
C VAL A 400 11.57 8.05 9.22
N ARG A 401 10.26 8.24 9.04
CA ARG A 401 9.54 8.33 7.76
C ARG A 401 10.01 9.47 6.82
N GLU A 402 11.04 10.22 7.18
CA GLU A 402 11.52 11.40 6.47
C GLU A 402 12.20 11.10 5.11
N SER A 403 12.52 9.84 4.79
CA SER A 403 13.40 9.51 3.65
C SER A 403 12.78 8.68 2.52
N TYR A 404 11.51 8.29 2.59
CA TYR A 404 10.86 7.57 1.48
C TYR A 404 9.47 8.13 1.18
N PRO A 405 9.12 8.31 -0.09
CA PRO A 405 7.81 8.79 -0.50
C PRO A 405 6.80 7.66 -0.26
N VAL A 406 6.39 7.49 1.00
CA VAL A 406 5.12 6.84 1.29
C VAL A 406 4.07 7.70 0.63
N LEU A 407 3.15 7.10 -0.11
CA LEU A 407 1.97 7.79 -0.66
C LEU A 407 1.02 8.31 0.44
N ASN A 408 1.45 8.35 1.70
CA ASN A 408 0.78 9.07 2.76
C ASN A 408 1.20 10.53 2.67
N TRP A 409 0.37 11.35 2.02
CA TRP A 409 0.56 12.80 1.93
C TRP A 409 0.15 13.51 3.22
N VAL A 410 0.76 13.14 4.35
CA VAL A 410 0.67 13.91 5.62
C VAL A 410 2.02 13.97 6.30
#